data_AF-A0A385JBT0-F1
#
_entry.id   AF-A0A385JBT0-F1
#
_cell.length_a   1.000
_cell.length_b   1.000
_cell.length_c   1.000
_cell.angle_alpha   90.00
_cell.angle_beta   90.00
_cell.angle_gamma   90.00
#
_symmetry.space_group_name_H-M   'P 1'
#
loop_
_entity.id
_entity.type
_entity.pdbx_description
1 polymer ?
#
loop_
_entity_poly.entity_id
_entity_poly.type
_entity_poly.pdbx_seq_one_letter_code
_entity_poly.pdbx_strand_id
1 'polypeptide(L)'
;SQADCAVLIVAAGVGEFEAGISKNGQTREHALLAYTLGVKQMIVGVNKIDSAEPPYSEARYKEIKKEVSGYIKKVGYNPDSVAFVPISGWVGDNMVTPSTNMPWFKGWTIKRKNGATKKEETLTGITLLEAMDAIDPPARPTEKPLRLPLQDVYKIGGIGTVPVGRVETGVIKPGMVVCFAP
;
A
#
# COMPACT_ATOMS: atom_id res chain seq x y z
N SER A 1 -0.28 -10.33 -10.40
CA SER A 1 0.65 -9.74 -9.43
C SER A 1 -0.10 -9.53 -8.13
N GLN A 2 0.28 -10.20 -7.04
CA GLN A 2 -0.32 -10.00 -5.71
C GLN A 2 0.42 -8.83 -5.04
N ALA A 3 -0.31 -7.78 -4.66
CA ALA A 3 0.26 -6.62 -3.96
C ALA A 3 0.31 -6.88 -2.45
N ASP A 4 1.40 -6.46 -1.82
CA ASP A 4 1.62 -6.67 -0.37
C ASP A 4 1.09 -5.48 0.47
N CYS A 5 0.98 -4.31 -0.17
CA CYS A 5 0.44 -3.08 0.39
C CYS A 5 -0.23 -2.26 -0.72
N ALA A 6 -1.27 -1.50 -0.36
CA ALA A 6 -1.91 -0.51 -1.22
C ALA A 6 -1.49 0.90 -0.81
N VAL A 7 -1.16 1.75 -1.79
CA VAL A 7 -1.01 3.20 -1.56
C VAL A 7 -2.23 3.90 -2.14
N LEU A 8 -3.13 4.37 -1.28
CA LEU A 8 -4.34 5.07 -1.65
C LEU A 8 -4.07 6.57 -1.74
N ILE A 9 -4.04 7.10 -2.95
CA ILE A 9 -3.86 8.54 -3.20
C ILE A 9 -5.22 9.24 -3.17
N VAL A 10 -5.34 10.26 -2.31
CA VAL A 10 -6.55 11.06 -2.11
C VAL A 10 -6.21 12.52 -2.37
N ALA A 11 -6.87 13.16 -3.32
CA ALA A 11 -6.65 14.56 -3.61
C ALA A 11 -7.20 15.47 -2.51
N ALA A 12 -6.47 16.52 -2.14
CA ALA A 12 -6.86 17.48 -1.12
C ALA A 12 -7.63 18.69 -1.65
N GLY A 13 -7.62 18.90 -2.97
CA GLY A 13 -8.33 19.99 -3.62
C GLY A 13 -9.83 20.01 -3.30
N VAL A 14 -10.40 21.21 -3.26
CA VAL A 14 -11.85 21.40 -3.06
C VAL A 14 -12.59 20.85 -4.28
N GLY A 15 -13.61 20.03 -4.06
CA GLY A 15 -14.38 19.34 -5.11
C GLY A 15 -13.72 18.04 -5.58
N GLU A 16 -12.39 17.97 -5.64
CA GLU A 16 -11.69 16.74 -6.04
C GLU A 16 -11.85 15.63 -4.98
N PHE A 17 -11.69 15.97 -3.71
CA PHE A 17 -11.89 15.02 -2.61
C PHE A 17 -13.33 14.50 -2.57
N GLU A 18 -14.30 15.41 -2.64
CA GLU A 18 -15.73 15.12 -2.55
C GLU A 18 -16.18 14.24 -3.72
N ALA A 19 -15.67 14.49 -4.93
CA ALA A 19 -15.89 13.64 -6.08
C ALA A 19 -15.29 12.24 -5.88
N GLY A 20 -14.06 12.17 -5.37
CA GLY A 20 -13.34 10.91 -5.11
C GLY A 20 -13.99 10.02 -4.04
N ILE A 21 -14.56 10.62 -3.00
CA ILE A 21 -15.27 9.91 -1.92
C ILE A 21 -16.79 9.82 -2.15
N SER A 22 -17.30 10.28 -3.30
CA SER A 22 -18.73 10.15 -3.63
C SER A 22 -19.14 8.68 -3.82
N LYS A 23 -20.45 8.40 -3.98
CA LYS A 23 -20.94 7.04 -4.24
C LYS A 23 -20.35 6.42 -5.51
N ASN A 24 -20.08 7.25 -6.52
CA ASN A 24 -19.47 6.84 -7.79
C ASN A 24 -17.96 7.14 -7.81
N GLY A 25 -17.40 7.51 -6.66
CA GLY A 25 -16.01 7.93 -6.53
C GLY A 25 -15.04 6.76 -6.47
N GLN A 26 -13.94 6.88 -7.20
CA GLN A 26 -12.95 5.81 -7.36
C GLN A 26 -12.16 5.51 -6.07
N THR A 27 -12.00 6.48 -5.16
CA THR A 27 -11.28 6.27 -3.89
C THR A 27 -11.95 5.18 -3.05
N ARG A 28 -13.29 5.10 -3.11
CA ARG A 28 -14.07 4.08 -2.40
C ARG A 28 -13.88 2.70 -3.02
N GLU A 29 -14.06 2.64 -4.33
CA GLU A 29 -13.95 1.41 -5.10
C GLU A 29 -12.55 0.79 -4.99
N HIS A 30 -11.49 1.59 -5.13
CA HIS A 30 -10.12 1.11 -5.01
C HIS A 30 -9.80 0.54 -3.63
N ALA A 31 -10.24 1.19 -2.55
CA ALA A 31 -9.99 0.68 -1.21
C ALA A 31 -10.73 -0.65 -0.94
N LEU A 32 -11.97 -0.77 -1.44
CA LEU A 32 -12.75 -2.01 -1.36
C LEU A 32 -12.10 -3.12 -2.17
N LEU A 33 -11.69 -2.86 -3.41
CA LEU A 33 -11.02 -3.82 -4.28
C LEU A 33 -9.69 -4.30 -3.69
N ALA A 34 -8.87 -3.41 -3.13
CA ALA A 34 -7.62 -3.83 -2.49
C ALA A 34 -7.89 -4.78 -1.32
N TYR A 35 -8.92 -4.50 -0.51
CA TYR A 35 -9.27 -5.33 0.64
C TYR A 35 -9.79 -6.71 0.21
N THR A 36 -10.68 -6.76 -0.80
CA THR A 36 -11.25 -8.02 -1.32
C THR A 36 -10.20 -8.90 -1.97
N LEU A 37 -9.17 -8.31 -2.60
CA LEU A 37 -8.01 -9.01 -3.16
C LEU A 37 -6.97 -9.45 -2.10
N GLY A 38 -7.22 -9.18 -0.83
CA GLY A 38 -6.37 -9.63 0.28
C GLY A 38 -5.22 -8.69 0.62
N VAL A 39 -5.20 -7.46 0.09
CA VAL A 39 -4.22 -6.43 0.45
C VAL A 39 -4.64 -5.82 1.79
N LYS A 40 -4.04 -6.28 2.87
CA LYS A 40 -4.42 -5.89 4.24
C LYS A 40 -3.65 -4.70 4.79
N GLN A 41 -2.60 -4.27 4.10
CA GLN A 41 -1.78 -3.12 4.47
C GLN A 41 -2.07 -1.96 3.53
N MET A 42 -2.26 -0.77 4.10
CA MET A 42 -2.61 0.42 3.35
C MET A 42 -1.87 1.64 3.88
N ILE A 43 -1.44 2.50 2.98
CA ILE A 43 -0.96 3.85 3.25
C ILE A 43 -1.89 4.81 2.51
N VAL A 44 -2.25 5.92 3.15
CA VAL A 44 -3.05 6.99 2.52
C VAL A 44 -2.15 8.20 2.29
N GLY A 45 -1.95 8.54 1.02
CA GLY A 45 -1.28 9.78 0.61
C GLY A 45 -2.33 10.86 0.32
N VAL A 46 -2.42 11.87 1.17
CA VAL A 46 -3.28 13.05 0.95
C VAL A 46 -2.52 14.01 0.04
N ASN A 47 -2.73 13.86 -1.26
CA ASN A 47 -1.98 14.50 -2.33
C ASN A 47 -2.56 15.86 -2.74
N LYS A 48 -1.78 16.66 -3.47
CA LYS A 48 -2.11 18.03 -3.89
C LYS A 48 -2.42 18.95 -2.70
N ILE A 49 -1.70 18.78 -1.60
CA ILE A 49 -1.91 19.61 -0.40
C ILE A 49 -1.53 21.08 -0.65
N ASP A 50 -0.64 21.32 -1.62
CA ASP A 50 -0.28 22.64 -2.16
C ASP A 50 -1.46 23.36 -2.82
N SER A 51 -2.44 22.60 -3.36
CA SER A 51 -3.64 23.15 -3.99
C SER A 51 -4.86 23.15 -3.06
N ALA A 52 -4.68 22.88 -1.76
CA ALA A 52 -5.74 23.08 -0.77
C ALA A 52 -6.04 24.58 -0.61
N GLU A 53 -7.20 24.91 -0.04
CA GLU A 53 -7.58 26.29 0.25
C GLU A 53 -7.74 26.49 1.76
N PRO A 54 -6.83 27.22 2.45
CA PRO A 54 -5.56 27.76 1.94
C PRO A 54 -4.51 26.65 1.63
N PRO A 55 -3.47 26.95 0.83
CA PRO A 55 -2.39 26.00 0.55
C PRO A 55 -1.80 25.41 1.82
N TYR A 56 -1.53 24.10 1.82
CA TYR A 56 -0.98 23.38 2.97
C TYR A 56 -1.88 23.42 4.23
N SER A 57 -3.21 23.54 4.07
CA SER A 57 -4.17 23.61 5.17
C SER A 57 -4.21 22.36 6.04
N GLU A 58 -3.86 22.52 7.33
CA GLU A 58 -4.00 21.48 8.35
C GLU A 58 -5.48 21.07 8.55
N ALA A 59 -6.40 22.03 8.49
CA ALA A 59 -7.81 21.78 8.68
C ALA A 59 -8.36 20.85 7.58
N ARG A 60 -7.98 21.11 6.33
CA ARG A 60 -8.36 20.27 5.18
C ARG A 60 -7.77 18.87 5.28
N TYR A 61 -6.50 18.75 5.67
CA TYR A 61 -5.91 17.43 5.93
C TYR A 61 -6.65 16.66 7.02
N LYS A 62 -6.99 17.31 8.15
CA LYS A 62 -7.73 16.66 9.27
C LYS A 62 -9.13 16.22 8.87
N GLU A 63 -9.83 17.01 8.06
CA GLU A 63 -11.13 16.66 7.49
C GLU A 63 -11.02 15.39 6.63
N ILE A 64 -10.13 15.39 5.64
CA ILE A 64 -9.90 14.25 4.74
C ILE A 64 -9.51 13.01 5.54
N LYS A 65 -8.56 13.15 6.48
CA LYS A 65 -8.12 12.06 7.34
C LYS A 65 -9.31 11.44 8.10
N LYS A 66 -10.20 12.26 8.67
CA LYS A 66 -11.36 11.79 9.42
C LYS A 66 -12.34 11.02 8.52
N GLU A 67 -12.71 11.58 7.38
CA GLU A 67 -13.67 10.98 6.44
C GLU A 67 -13.12 9.67 5.84
N VAL A 68 -11.88 9.69 5.36
CA VAL A 68 -11.23 8.50 4.80
C VAL A 68 -11.02 7.44 5.87
N SER A 69 -10.63 7.81 7.10
CA SER A 69 -10.52 6.86 8.23
C SER A 69 -11.86 6.18 8.52
N GLY A 70 -12.95 6.94 8.54
CA GLY A 70 -14.30 6.41 8.72
C GLY A 70 -14.69 5.44 7.60
N TYR A 71 -14.30 5.75 6.36
CA TYR A 71 -14.58 4.90 5.21
C TYR A 71 -13.77 3.60 5.22
N ILE A 72 -12.45 3.66 5.35
CA ILE A 72 -11.60 2.46 5.35
C ILE A 72 -11.93 1.51 6.51
N LYS A 73 -12.41 2.06 7.64
CA LYS A 73 -12.94 1.28 8.76
C LYS A 73 -14.17 0.46 8.37
N LYS A 74 -15.07 1.02 7.56
CA LYS A 74 -16.24 0.31 7.03
C LYS A 74 -15.87 -0.76 6.02
N VAL A 75 -14.81 -0.53 5.24
CA VAL A 75 -14.26 -1.53 4.30
C VAL A 75 -13.66 -2.72 5.05
N GLY A 76 -13.01 -2.48 6.19
CA GLY A 76 -12.45 -3.52 7.06
C GLY A 76 -11.02 -3.27 7.51
N TYR A 77 -10.38 -2.18 7.07
CA TYR A 77 -9.06 -1.79 7.56
C TYR A 77 -9.15 -1.25 8.99
N ASN A 78 -8.07 -1.41 9.77
CA ASN A 78 -7.91 -0.70 11.02
C ASN A 78 -7.28 0.69 10.76
N PRO A 79 -7.97 1.81 10.99
CA PRO A 79 -7.40 3.14 10.74
C PRO A 79 -6.14 3.42 11.56
N ASP A 80 -6.01 2.83 12.74
CA ASP A 80 -4.83 3.03 13.60
C ASP A 80 -3.57 2.38 13.01
N SER A 81 -3.70 1.43 12.09
CA SER A 81 -2.57 0.80 11.39
C SER A 81 -2.27 1.43 10.03
N VAL A 82 -2.97 2.49 9.64
CA VAL A 82 -2.83 3.13 8.33
C VAL A 82 -2.16 4.49 8.48
N ALA A 83 -1.02 4.66 7.81
CA ALA A 83 -0.32 5.94 7.80
C ALA A 83 -1.05 6.93 6.88
N PHE A 84 -1.30 8.14 7.38
CA PHE A 84 -1.86 9.24 6.61
C PHE A 84 -0.79 10.31 6.40
N VAL A 85 -0.29 10.45 5.18
CA VAL A 85 0.82 11.34 4.84
C VAL A 85 0.30 12.47 3.95
N PRO A 86 0.34 13.75 4.38
CA PRO A 86 0.09 14.88 3.49
C PRO A 86 1.28 15.06 2.56
N ILE A 87 1.06 15.02 1.25
CA ILE A 87 2.10 15.08 0.22
C ILE A 87 1.73 16.06 -0.89
N SER A 88 2.74 16.53 -1.61
CA SER A 88 2.56 17.06 -2.96
C SER A 88 3.41 16.24 -3.91
N GLY A 89 2.78 15.41 -4.74
CA GLY A 89 3.49 14.64 -5.76
C GLY A 89 4.11 15.52 -6.85
N TRP A 90 3.63 16.75 -7.01
CA TRP A 90 4.16 17.70 -7.99
C TRP A 90 5.37 18.47 -7.47
N VAL A 91 5.27 19.02 -6.24
CA VAL A 91 6.35 19.80 -5.61
C VAL A 91 7.40 18.90 -4.97
N GLY A 92 7.01 17.70 -4.53
CA GLY A 92 7.87 16.72 -3.84
C GLY A 92 7.74 16.73 -2.32
N ASP A 93 6.84 17.54 -1.75
CA ASP A 93 6.66 17.66 -0.30
C ASP A 93 6.29 16.33 0.36
N ASN A 94 7.03 15.98 1.42
CA ASN A 94 6.87 14.75 2.22
C ASN A 94 6.93 13.44 1.41
N MET A 95 7.41 13.45 0.17
CA MET A 95 7.59 12.24 -0.62
C MET A 95 8.77 11.41 -0.09
N VAL A 96 9.94 12.03 -0.05
CA VAL A 96 11.21 11.42 0.40
C VAL A 96 11.86 12.24 1.52
N THR A 97 11.70 13.55 1.48
CA THR A 97 12.21 14.48 2.49
C THR A 97 11.06 15.21 3.19
N PRO A 98 11.20 15.55 4.48
CA PRO A 98 10.22 16.39 5.18
C PRO A 98 10.04 17.74 4.50
N SER A 99 8.79 18.17 4.37
CA SER A 99 8.43 19.50 3.85
C SER A 99 8.59 20.58 4.92
N THR A 100 9.09 21.74 4.53
CA THR A 100 9.09 22.96 5.36
C THR A 100 7.76 23.72 5.29
N ASN A 101 6.90 23.43 4.31
CA ASN A 101 5.61 24.10 4.09
C ASN A 101 4.51 23.62 5.05
N MET A 102 4.75 22.52 5.77
CA MET A 102 3.79 21.92 6.70
C MET A 102 4.36 21.77 8.12
N PRO A 103 4.72 22.88 8.81
CA PRO A 103 5.31 22.81 10.16
C PRO A 103 4.35 22.24 11.22
N TRP A 104 3.05 22.24 10.92
CA TRP A 104 2.00 21.64 11.73
C TRP A 104 2.01 20.10 11.68
N PHE A 105 2.53 19.50 10.60
CA PHE A 105 2.58 18.05 10.47
C PHE A 105 3.76 17.48 11.25
N LYS A 106 3.48 16.84 12.39
CA LYS A 106 4.49 16.23 13.27
C LYS A 106 4.87 14.80 12.88
N GLY A 107 4.32 14.32 11.76
CA GLY A 107 4.48 12.95 11.32
C GLY A 107 3.21 12.12 11.48
N TRP A 108 3.21 10.97 10.82
CA TRP A 108 2.23 9.93 10.99
C TRP A 108 2.65 9.00 12.14
N THR A 109 1.67 8.35 12.75
CA THR A 109 1.88 7.34 13.77
C THR A 109 0.92 6.20 13.49
N ILE A 110 1.44 4.98 13.44
CA ILE A 110 0.65 3.77 13.24
C ILE A 110 0.91 2.78 14.38
N LYS A 111 -0.12 2.01 14.70
CA LYS A 111 -0.05 0.85 15.59
C LYS A 111 -0.32 -0.38 14.75
N ARG A 112 0.65 -1.28 14.67
CA ARG A 112 0.51 -2.54 13.94
C ARG A 112 0.88 -3.72 14.82
N LYS A 113 0.35 -4.90 14.48
CA LYS A 113 0.82 -6.17 15.04
C LYS A 113 1.81 -6.77 14.05
N ASN A 114 3.06 -6.90 14.45
CA ASN A 114 4.10 -7.52 13.65
C ASN A 114 3.71 -8.98 13.33
N GLY A 115 3.65 -9.33 12.05
CA GLY A 115 3.21 -10.65 11.58
C GLY A 115 4.10 -11.79 12.05
N ALA A 116 5.38 -11.53 12.31
CA ALA A 116 6.35 -12.51 12.79
C ALA A 116 6.33 -12.68 14.31
N THR A 117 6.29 -11.58 15.07
CA THR A 117 6.40 -11.64 16.54
C THR A 117 5.06 -11.53 17.28
N LYS A 118 3.97 -11.22 16.56
CA LYS A 118 2.63 -10.91 17.08
C LYS A 118 2.61 -9.79 18.14
N LYS A 119 3.70 -9.02 18.29
CA LYS A 119 3.80 -7.89 19.21
C LYS A 119 3.19 -6.64 18.58
N GLU A 120 2.55 -5.82 19.41
CA GLU A 120 2.13 -4.49 19.01
C GLU A 120 3.34 -3.56 18.96
N GLU A 121 3.53 -2.93 17.80
CA GLU A 121 4.57 -1.95 17.54
C GLU A 121 3.90 -0.62 17.18
N THR A 122 4.39 0.45 17.78
CA THR A 122 4.04 1.82 17.37
C THR A 122 5.18 2.34 16.52
N LEU A 123 4.89 2.68 15.27
CA LEU A 123 5.85 3.26 14.34
C LEU A 123 5.45 4.70 14.04
N THR A 124 6.46 5.54 13.90
CA THR A 124 6.30 6.96 13.57
C THR A 124 7.23 7.33 12.44
N GLY A 125 6.80 8.23 11.58
CA GLY A 125 7.62 8.82 10.54
C GLY A 125 6.96 10.07 9.99
N ILE A 126 7.58 10.71 9.01
CA ILE A 126 7.10 11.95 8.40
C ILE A 126 6.78 11.72 6.93
N THR A 127 7.64 11.03 6.19
CA THR A 127 7.55 10.98 4.72
C THR A 127 6.75 9.77 4.24
N LEU A 128 6.38 9.79 2.96
CA LEU A 128 5.74 8.66 2.29
C LEU A 128 6.70 7.48 2.16
N LEU A 129 7.99 7.75 1.89
CA LEU A 129 9.02 6.72 1.86
C LEU A 129 9.14 5.99 3.20
N GLU A 130 9.21 6.73 4.30
CA GLU A 130 9.25 6.13 5.65
C GLU A 130 8.00 5.31 5.94
N ALA A 131 6.83 5.72 5.42
CA ALA A 131 5.59 4.96 5.56
C ALA A 131 5.62 3.64 4.78
N MET A 132 6.26 3.63 3.61
CA MET A 132 6.49 2.43 2.81
C MET A 132 7.50 1.49 3.48
N ASP A 133 8.56 2.02 4.06
CA ASP A 133 9.53 1.23 4.84
C ASP A 133 8.92 0.64 6.11
N ALA A 134 7.87 1.28 6.64
CA ALA A 134 7.09 0.80 7.77
C ALA A 134 6.04 -0.27 7.42
N ILE A 135 6.00 -0.78 6.19
CA ILE A 135 5.16 -1.93 5.81
C ILE A 135 5.79 -3.22 6.30
N ASP A 136 4.96 -4.14 6.81
CA ASP A 136 5.43 -5.44 7.26
C ASP A 136 5.59 -6.36 6.05
N PRO A 137 6.78 -6.94 5.80
CA PRO A 137 6.93 -7.90 4.72
C PRO A 137 5.95 -9.08 4.94
N PRO A 138 5.18 -9.49 3.92
CA PRO A 138 4.26 -10.59 4.07
C PRO A 138 5.03 -11.88 4.38
N ALA A 139 4.45 -12.71 5.25
CA ALA A 139 5.00 -14.03 5.53
C ALA A 139 5.00 -14.87 4.24
N ARG A 140 6.20 -15.18 3.73
CA ARG A 140 6.34 -16.02 2.55
C ARG A 140 5.86 -17.44 2.88
N PRO A 141 4.95 -18.03 2.09
CA PRO A 141 4.41 -19.36 2.35
C PRO A 141 5.40 -20.47 1.93
N THR A 142 6.58 -20.49 2.54
CA THR A 142 7.66 -21.45 2.23
C THR A 142 7.33 -22.88 2.63
N GLU A 143 6.53 -23.05 3.69
CA GLU A 143 6.10 -24.36 4.20
C GLU A 143 4.92 -24.97 3.41
N LYS A 144 4.30 -24.19 2.51
CA LYS A 144 3.22 -24.72 1.66
C LYS A 144 3.81 -25.53 0.49
N PRO A 145 3.07 -26.47 -0.10
CA PRO A 145 3.51 -27.18 -1.30
C PRO A 145 3.85 -26.23 -2.46
N LEU A 146 4.83 -26.57 -3.28
CA LEU A 146 5.25 -25.75 -4.43
C LEU A 146 4.07 -25.47 -5.37
N ARG A 147 3.82 -24.19 -5.66
CA ARG A 147 2.98 -23.73 -6.79
C ARG A 147 3.71 -22.61 -7.52
N LEU A 148 3.91 -22.82 -8.81
CA LEU A 148 4.63 -21.91 -9.70
C LEU A 148 3.80 -21.79 -11.00
N PRO A 149 2.92 -20.78 -11.10
CA PRO A 149 2.21 -20.48 -12.34
C PRO A 149 3.19 -20.07 -13.43
N LEU A 150 3.11 -20.72 -14.58
CA LEU A 150 3.97 -20.39 -15.72
C LEU A 150 3.45 -19.13 -16.40
N GLN A 151 4.37 -18.19 -16.66
CA GLN A 151 4.12 -17.00 -17.45
C GLN A 151 4.51 -17.25 -18.90
N ASP A 152 5.73 -17.75 -19.10
CA ASP A 152 6.30 -17.99 -20.42
C ASP A 152 7.08 -19.31 -20.44
N VAL A 153 7.24 -19.88 -21.63
CA VAL A 153 8.03 -21.09 -21.84
C VAL A 153 8.92 -20.89 -23.07
N TYR A 154 10.24 -20.95 -22.85
CA TYR A 154 11.23 -20.77 -23.90
C TYR A 154 11.89 -22.09 -24.28
N LYS A 155 12.40 -22.17 -25.51
CA LYS A 155 13.36 -23.20 -25.93
C LYS A 155 14.69 -22.52 -26.24
N ILE A 156 15.71 -22.83 -25.45
CA ILE A 156 17.05 -22.26 -25.58
C ILE A 156 18.00 -23.33 -26.10
N GLY A 157 18.66 -23.07 -27.23
CA GLY A 157 19.63 -23.98 -27.82
C GLY A 157 20.79 -24.28 -26.85
N GLY A 158 21.11 -25.57 -26.68
CA GLY A 158 22.15 -26.03 -25.75
C GLY A 158 21.72 -26.18 -24.28
N ILE A 159 20.53 -25.69 -23.91
CA ILE A 159 19.98 -25.82 -22.53
C ILE A 159 18.72 -26.69 -22.54
N GLY A 160 17.79 -26.45 -23.48
CA GLY A 160 16.50 -27.13 -23.56
C GLY A 160 15.32 -26.21 -23.26
N THR A 161 14.25 -26.76 -22.67
CA THR A 161 13.01 -26.03 -22.34
C THR A 161 13.15 -25.30 -21.00
N VAL A 162 12.83 -24.01 -20.98
CA VAL A 162 12.95 -23.15 -19.80
C VAL A 162 11.59 -22.50 -19.52
N PRO A 163 10.78 -23.05 -18.59
CA PRO A 163 9.59 -22.38 -18.09
C PRO A 163 9.96 -21.25 -17.12
N VAL A 164 9.27 -20.12 -17.21
CA VAL A 164 9.47 -18.93 -16.38
C VAL A 164 8.18 -18.59 -15.66
N GLY A 165 8.27 -18.25 -14.38
CA GLY A 165 7.13 -17.85 -13.58
C GLY A 165 7.53 -17.43 -12.18
N ARG A 166 6.58 -16.85 -11.44
CA ARG A 166 6.76 -16.49 -10.03
C ARG A 166 6.39 -17.68 -9.14
N VAL A 167 7.24 -18.01 -8.17
CA VAL A 167 6.87 -18.97 -7.12
C VAL A 167 5.86 -18.30 -6.19
N GLU A 168 4.63 -18.81 -6.16
CA GLU A 168 3.56 -18.28 -5.31
C GLU A 168 3.56 -18.96 -3.93
N THR A 169 3.90 -20.25 -3.87
CA THR A 169 4.02 -21.02 -2.61
C THR A 169 5.12 -22.06 -2.70
N GLY A 170 5.68 -22.44 -1.55
CA GLY A 170 6.74 -23.44 -1.43
C GLY A 170 8.12 -22.95 -1.88
N VAL A 171 9.01 -23.92 -2.10
CA VAL A 171 10.39 -23.67 -2.52
C VAL A 171 10.70 -24.58 -3.71
N ILE A 172 11.41 -24.03 -4.71
CA ILE A 172 11.96 -24.79 -5.84
C ILE A 172 13.48 -24.87 -5.69
N LYS A 173 14.05 -26.05 -5.86
CA LYS A 173 15.50 -26.32 -5.82
C LYS A 173 15.89 -27.21 -7.00
N PRO A 174 17.12 -27.09 -7.53
CA PRO A 174 17.64 -28.02 -8.53
C PRO A 174 17.52 -29.48 -8.05
N GLY A 175 17.15 -30.40 -8.95
CA GLY A 175 17.00 -31.82 -8.65
C GLY A 175 15.64 -32.25 -8.09
N MET A 176 14.71 -31.32 -7.83
CA MET A 176 13.35 -31.67 -7.46
C MET A 176 12.58 -32.30 -8.63
N VAL A 177 11.86 -33.38 -8.37
CA VAL A 177 10.86 -33.91 -9.31
C VAL A 177 9.61 -33.05 -9.19
N VAL A 178 9.20 -32.42 -10.30
CA VAL A 178 8.03 -31.53 -10.36
C VAL A 178 6.96 -32.10 -11.28
N CYS A 179 5.71 -31.67 -11.08
CA CYS A 179 4.56 -32.04 -11.91
C CYS A 179 3.94 -30.75 -12.49
N PHE A 180 3.60 -30.77 -13.78
CA PHE A 180 2.84 -29.70 -14.43
C PHE A 180 1.37 -30.10 -14.47
N ALA A 181 0.53 -29.31 -13.81
CA ALA A 181 -0.92 -29.47 -13.82
C ALA A 181 -1.55 -28.63 -14.95
N PRO A 182 -2.68 -29.06 -15.54
CA PRO A 182 -3.54 -28.19 -16.34
C PRO A 182 -4.20 -27.09 -15.49
#